data_AF-A0A5J4T7T3-F1
#
_entry.id   AF-A0A5J4T7T3-F1
#
_cell.length_a   1.000
_cell.length_b   1.000
_cell.length_c   1.000
_cell.angle_alpha   90.00
_cell.angle_beta   90.00
_cell.angle_gamma   90.00
#
_symmetry.space_group_name_H-M   'P 1'
#
loop_
_entity.id
_entity.type
_entity.pdbx_description
1 polymer ?
#
loop_
_entity_poly.entity_id
_entity_poly.type
_entity_poly.pdbx_seq_one_letter_code
_entity_poly.pdbx_strand_id
1 'polypeptide(L)'
;MTRTKISNADVNRLLQLYDPNTDINASNNLKRSAISSILTKIGFYGQRNNVNAIEQVINAVVSRRQFMQQTQAATVIQQRIRKWFNQREQQRLTREQQLLMEQEQLQKQRYQDIKELREEFDPELLDEESLFDPDRYRQQQHQLRAQEIEERRRKQEDDRQARQAQLLDEFHNVQDMNIDILFETDQQEISDYIRT
;
A
#
# COMPACT_ATOMS: atom_id res chain seq x y z
N MET A 1 -77.93 14.37 -40.60
CA MET A 1 -76.47 14.15 -40.66
C MET A 1 -76.05 13.25 -39.51
N THR A 2 -75.56 12.05 -39.81
CA THR A 2 -74.99 11.14 -38.83
C THR A 2 -73.60 11.64 -38.43
N ARG A 3 -73.39 11.95 -37.14
CA ARG A 3 -72.06 12.31 -36.61
C ARG A 3 -71.15 11.08 -36.68
N THR A 4 -70.14 11.12 -37.54
CA THR A 4 -69.10 10.10 -37.60
C THR A 4 -68.12 10.32 -36.44
N LYS A 5 -67.76 9.25 -35.70
CA LYS A 5 -66.69 9.33 -34.69
C LYS A 5 -65.34 9.50 -35.39
N ILE A 6 -64.43 10.29 -34.81
CA ILE A 6 -63.03 10.37 -35.28
C ILE A 6 -62.39 8.98 -35.12
N SER A 7 -61.67 8.52 -36.13
CA SER A 7 -60.91 7.27 -36.03
C SER A 7 -59.60 7.45 -35.27
N ASN A 8 -59.13 6.43 -34.56
CA ASN A 8 -57.82 6.47 -33.88
C ASN A 8 -56.66 6.74 -34.85
N ALA A 9 -56.80 6.32 -36.11
CA ALA A 9 -55.82 6.60 -37.16
C ALA A 9 -55.75 8.10 -37.50
N ASP A 10 -56.91 8.77 -37.59
CA ASP A 10 -56.98 10.21 -37.85
C ASP A 10 -56.35 11.03 -36.70
N VAL A 11 -56.53 10.59 -35.44
CA VAL A 11 -55.91 11.20 -34.26
C VAL A 11 -54.39 11.01 -34.27
N ASN A 12 -53.91 9.78 -34.53
CA ASN A 12 -52.48 9.48 -34.55
C ASN A 12 -51.76 10.24 -35.68
N ARG A 13 -52.40 10.37 -36.84
CA ARG A 13 -51.88 11.16 -37.96
C ARG A 13 -51.71 12.63 -37.59
N LEU A 14 -52.68 13.22 -36.89
CA LEU A 14 -52.55 14.60 -36.39
C LEU A 14 -51.40 14.73 -35.38
N LEU A 15 -51.29 13.79 -34.43
CA LEU A 15 -50.21 13.83 -33.45
C LEU A 15 -48.82 13.75 -34.11
N GLN A 16 -48.64 12.93 -35.15
CA GLN A 16 -47.39 12.83 -35.90
C GLN A 16 -47.05 14.12 -36.68
N LEU A 17 -48.03 14.76 -37.31
CA LEU A 17 -47.83 16.02 -38.05
C LEU A 17 -47.38 17.18 -37.16
N TYR A 18 -47.69 17.11 -35.87
CA TYR A 18 -47.36 18.13 -34.89
C TYR A 18 -46.24 17.72 -33.94
N ASP A 19 -45.74 16.49 -34.03
CA ASP A 19 -44.60 16.02 -33.25
C ASP A 19 -43.29 16.47 -33.92
N PRO A 20 -42.54 17.42 -33.32
CA PRO A 20 -41.28 17.92 -33.87
C PRO A 20 -40.18 16.87 -33.97
N ASN A 21 -40.32 15.70 -33.33
CA ASN A 21 -39.37 14.60 -33.45
C ASN A 21 -39.66 13.68 -34.65
N THR A 22 -40.79 13.88 -35.33
CA THR A 22 -41.09 13.13 -36.55
C THR A 22 -40.47 13.86 -37.72
N ASP A 23 -39.69 13.16 -38.55
CA ASP A 23 -39.06 13.69 -39.76
C ASP A 23 -40.10 13.90 -40.88
N ILE A 24 -41.08 14.75 -40.60
CA ILE A 24 -42.12 15.15 -41.54
C ILE A 24 -42.06 16.68 -41.57
N ASN A 25 -41.41 17.21 -42.61
CA ASN A 25 -41.48 18.64 -42.92
C ASN A 25 -42.86 18.98 -43.51
N ALA A 26 -43.90 18.93 -42.66
CA ALA A 26 -45.26 19.26 -43.05
C ALA A 26 -45.47 20.78 -43.00
N SER A 27 -45.76 21.38 -44.14
CA SER A 27 -46.16 22.79 -44.22
C SER A 27 -47.42 23.05 -43.38
N ASN A 28 -47.55 24.27 -42.84
CA ASN A 28 -48.71 24.68 -42.05
C ASN A 28 -50.04 24.48 -42.81
N ASN A 29 -50.02 24.58 -44.14
CA ASN A 29 -51.18 24.32 -44.99
C ASN A 29 -51.61 22.84 -44.96
N LEU A 30 -50.66 21.90 -44.95
CA LEU A 30 -50.96 20.47 -44.83
C LEU A 30 -51.58 20.15 -43.46
N LYS A 31 -51.03 20.73 -42.38
CA LYS A 31 -51.57 20.51 -41.03
C LYS A 31 -53.00 21.04 -40.88
N ARG A 32 -53.25 22.26 -41.37
CA ARG A 32 -54.58 22.89 -41.39
C ARG A 32 -55.58 22.15 -42.27
N SER A 33 -55.13 21.65 -43.43
CA SER A 33 -55.94 20.82 -44.32
C SER A 33 -56.35 19.50 -43.65
N ALA A 34 -55.42 18.83 -42.96
CA ALA A 34 -55.71 17.61 -42.21
C ALA A 34 -56.74 17.83 -41.09
N ILE A 35 -56.58 18.90 -40.29
CA ILE A 35 -57.56 19.27 -39.25
C ILE A 35 -58.92 19.56 -39.89
N SER A 36 -58.94 20.35 -40.96
CA SER A 36 -60.18 20.74 -41.64
C SER A 36 -60.93 19.53 -42.21
N SER A 37 -60.22 18.59 -42.84
CA SER A 37 -60.80 17.33 -43.36
C SER A 37 -61.45 16.50 -42.25
N ILE A 38 -60.79 16.37 -41.10
CA ILE A 38 -61.32 15.63 -39.94
C ILE A 38 -62.56 16.33 -39.36
N LEU A 39 -62.53 17.66 -39.24
CA LEU A 39 -63.68 18.44 -38.75
C LEU A 39 -64.90 18.31 -39.67
N THR A 40 -64.69 18.34 -40.98
CA THR A 40 -65.74 18.08 -41.98
C THR A 40 -66.31 16.67 -41.82
N LYS A 41 -65.45 15.65 -41.65
CA LYS A 41 -65.85 14.24 -41.51
C LYS A 41 -66.75 13.97 -40.30
N ILE A 42 -66.56 14.72 -39.20
CA ILE A 42 -67.39 14.60 -38.00
C ILE A 42 -68.61 15.52 -37.96
N GLY A 43 -68.83 16.28 -39.04
CA GLY A 43 -69.96 17.20 -39.16
C GLY A 43 -69.78 18.51 -38.36
N PHE A 44 -68.55 18.91 -38.06
CA PHE A 44 -68.25 20.16 -37.40
C PHE A 44 -68.07 21.27 -38.44
N TYR A 45 -69.18 21.95 -38.77
CA TYR A 45 -69.23 23.07 -39.71
C TYR A 45 -69.40 24.38 -38.94
N GLY A 46 -68.28 25.01 -38.56
CA GLY A 46 -68.25 26.23 -37.75
C GLY A 46 -66.99 27.06 -38.01
N GLN A 47 -67.13 28.39 -37.87
CA GLN A 47 -66.27 29.45 -38.43
C GLN A 47 -64.76 29.24 -38.22
N ARG A 48 -63.99 29.76 -39.20
CA ARG A 48 -62.52 29.81 -39.39
C ARG A 48 -61.61 30.06 -38.16
N ASN A 49 -62.17 30.25 -36.96
CA ASN A 49 -61.46 30.44 -35.69
C ASN A 49 -61.31 29.16 -34.84
N ASN A 50 -61.95 28.02 -35.16
CA ASN A 50 -61.75 26.79 -34.36
C ASN A 50 -60.54 25.94 -34.80
N VAL A 51 -60.12 26.00 -36.07
CA VAL A 51 -58.92 25.25 -36.53
C VAL A 51 -57.68 25.68 -35.76
N ASN A 52 -57.54 26.99 -35.49
CA ASN A 52 -56.44 27.53 -34.70
C ASN A 52 -56.49 27.09 -33.23
N ALA A 53 -57.68 27.09 -32.62
CA ALA A 53 -57.86 26.60 -31.25
C ALA A 53 -57.51 25.10 -31.13
N ILE A 54 -57.91 24.30 -32.12
CA ILE A 54 -57.57 22.87 -32.17
C ILE A 54 -56.07 22.66 -32.39
N GLU A 55 -55.45 23.43 -33.29
CA GLU A 55 -54.01 23.45 -33.50
C GLU A 55 -53.26 23.78 -32.19
N GLN A 56 -53.72 24.77 -31.42
CA GLN A 56 -53.17 25.07 -30.10
C GLN A 56 -53.34 23.92 -29.10
N VAL A 57 -54.50 23.27 -29.06
CA VAL A 57 -54.73 22.12 -28.17
C VAL A 57 -53.82 20.94 -28.55
N ILE A 58 -53.67 20.64 -29.85
CA ILE A 58 -52.77 19.58 -30.32
C ILE A 58 -51.33 19.91 -29.94
N ASN A 59 -50.88 21.15 -30.17
CA ASN A 59 -49.54 21.60 -29.79
C ASN A 59 -49.31 21.51 -28.28
N ALA A 60 -50.28 21.89 -27.46
CA ALA A 60 -50.18 21.80 -26.01
C ALA A 60 -50.10 20.34 -25.53
N VAL A 61 -50.88 19.43 -26.12
CA VAL A 61 -50.84 18.00 -25.80
C VAL A 61 -49.50 17.38 -26.20
N VAL A 62 -49.00 17.68 -27.40
CA VAL A 62 -47.69 17.19 -27.87
C VAL A 62 -46.57 17.72 -26.98
N SER A 63 -46.54 19.04 -26.73
CA SER A 63 -45.54 19.68 -25.87
C SER A 63 -45.55 19.10 -24.46
N ARG A 64 -46.73 18.89 -23.87
CA ARG A 64 -46.87 18.25 -22.56
C ARG A 64 -46.35 16.82 -22.57
N ARG A 65 -46.66 16.04 -23.60
CA ARG A 65 -46.18 14.65 -23.73
C ARG A 65 -44.66 14.60 -23.79
N GLN A 66 -44.04 15.49 -24.55
CA GLN A 66 -42.59 15.59 -24.66
C GLN A 66 -41.94 16.00 -23.34
N PHE A 67 -42.49 17.03 -22.69
CA PHE A 67 -42.04 17.46 -21.37
C PHE A 67 -42.09 16.30 -20.37
N MET A 68 -43.18 15.53 -20.35
CA MET A 68 -43.31 14.36 -19.49
C MET A 68 -42.27 13.28 -19.82
N GLN A 69 -42.03 12.99 -21.10
CA GLN A 69 -41.00 12.03 -21.53
C GLN A 69 -39.59 12.47 -21.13
N GLN A 70 -39.25 13.74 -21.35
CA GLN A 70 -37.96 14.31 -20.94
C GLN A 70 -37.80 14.30 -19.42
N THR A 71 -38.85 14.63 -18.68
CA THR A 71 -38.84 14.60 -17.20
C THR A 71 -38.64 13.17 -16.70
N GLN A 72 -39.31 12.19 -17.30
CA GLN A 72 -39.12 10.77 -16.97
C GLN A 72 -37.68 10.31 -17.26
N ALA A 73 -37.15 10.64 -18.45
CA ALA A 73 -35.77 10.31 -18.81
C ALA A 73 -34.76 10.97 -17.86
N ALA A 74 -34.94 12.26 -17.55
CA ALA A 74 -34.11 13.00 -16.61
C ALA A 74 -34.18 12.37 -15.20
N THR A 75 -35.37 11.97 -14.74
CA THR A 75 -35.55 11.29 -13.46
C THR A 75 -34.77 9.98 -13.41
N VAL A 76 -34.84 9.17 -14.47
CA VAL A 76 -34.10 7.90 -14.56
C VAL A 76 -32.59 8.14 -14.54
N ILE A 77 -32.11 9.15 -15.28
CA ILE A 77 -30.68 9.52 -15.28
C ILE A 77 -30.25 9.98 -13.89
N GLN A 78 -31.01 10.86 -13.24
CA GLN A 78 -30.74 11.34 -11.89
C GLN A 78 -30.68 10.19 -10.88
N GLN A 79 -31.63 9.24 -10.94
CA GLN A 79 -31.63 8.06 -10.08
C GLN A 79 -30.37 7.20 -10.28
N ARG A 80 -29.94 6.99 -11.53
CA ARG A 80 -28.72 6.24 -11.85
C ARG A 80 -27.47 6.95 -11.33
N ILE A 81 -27.36 8.27 -11.55
CA ILE A 81 -26.23 9.07 -11.04
C ILE A 81 -26.17 8.99 -9.52
N ARG A 82 -27.31 9.16 -8.84
CA ARG A 82 -27.37 9.08 -7.37
C ARG A 82 -26.95 7.70 -6.86
N LYS A 83 -27.40 6.62 -7.50
CA LYS A 83 -27.00 5.25 -7.14
C LYS A 83 -25.50 5.04 -7.34
N TRP A 84 -24.97 5.45 -8.49
CA TRP A 84 -23.54 5.34 -8.80
C TRP A 84 -22.68 6.14 -7.82
N PHE A 85 -23.07 7.38 -7.51
CA PHE A 85 -22.37 8.23 -6.57
C PHE A 85 -22.33 7.62 -5.17
N ASN A 86 -23.48 7.15 -4.67
CA ASN A 86 -23.56 6.49 -3.37
C ASN A 86 -22.67 5.24 -3.30
N GLN A 87 -22.67 4.43 -4.36
CA GLN A 87 -21.82 3.23 -4.42
C GLN A 87 -20.33 3.59 -4.41
N ARG A 88 -19.93 4.62 -5.15
CA ARG A 88 -18.55 5.09 -5.22
C ARG A 88 -18.07 5.68 -3.90
N GLU A 89 -18.91 6.45 -3.22
CA GLU A 89 -18.59 6.98 -1.89
C GLU A 89 -18.43 5.86 -0.85
N GLN A 90 -19.30 4.84 -0.87
CA GLN A 90 -19.14 3.68 0.01
C GLN A 90 -17.81 2.96 -0.23
N GLN A 91 -17.43 2.74 -1.49
CA GLN A 91 -16.13 2.15 -1.83
C GLN A 91 -14.95 2.99 -1.34
N ARG A 92 -15.04 4.33 -1.47
CA ARG A 92 -14.02 5.25 -0.96
C ARG A 92 -13.86 5.13 0.55
N LEU A 93 -14.97 5.16 1.28
CA LEU A 93 -14.98 5.02 2.75
C LEU A 93 -14.40 3.68 3.20
N THR A 94 -14.78 2.57 2.56
CA THR A 94 -14.21 1.25 2.88
C THR A 94 -12.71 1.22 2.65
N ARG A 95 -12.22 1.81 1.54
CA ARG A 95 -10.78 1.88 1.25
C ARG A 95 -10.04 2.75 2.27
N GLU A 96 -10.59 3.90 2.64
CA GLU A 96 -10.01 4.76 3.67
C GLU A 96 -9.90 4.03 5.02
N GLN A 97 -10.94 3.26 5.41
CA GLN A 97 -10.89 2.43 6.62
C GLN A 97 -9.83 1.32 6.54
N GLN A 98 -9.70 0.66 5.39
CA GLN A 98 -8.66 -0.37 5.18
C GLN A 98 -7.26 0.23 5.30
N LEU A 99 -7.02 1.38 4.67
CA LEU A 99 -5.73 2.08 4.75
C LEU A 99 -5.39 2.51 6.18
N LEU A 100 -6.39 2.96 6.95
CA LEU A 100 -6.19 3.31 8.36
C LEU A 100 -5.80 2.08 9.20
N MET A 101 -6.50 0.95 9.03
CA MET A 101 -6.15 -0.29 9.71
C MET A 101 -4.75 -0.80 9.33
N GLU A 102 -4.41 -0.76 8.03
CA GLU A 102 -3.09 -1.15 7.53
C GLU A 102 -2.00 -0.24 8.11
N GLN A 103 -2.23 1.07 8.17
CA GLN A 103 -1.31 2.02 8.77
C GLN A 103 -1.11 1.74 10.27
N GLU A 104 -2.18 1.43 11.00
CA GLU A 104 -2.09 1.09 12.43
C GLU A 104 -1.31 -0.22 12.65
N GLN A 105 -1.54 -1.24 11.82
CA GLN A 105 -0.77 -2.49 11.86
C GLN A 105 0.71 -2.25 11.57
N LEU A 106 1.04 -1.49 10.52
CA LEU A 106 2.42 -1.12 10.21
C LEU A 106 3.07 -0.32 11.34
N GLN A 107 2.32 0.54 12.04
CA GLN A 107 2.85 1.23 13.22
C GLN A 107 3.14 0.28 14.36
N LYS A 108 2.25 -0.68 14.65
CA LYS A 108 2.49 -1.71 15.67
C LYS A 108 3.71 -2.56 15.34
N GLN A 109 3.83 -2.97 14.08
CA GLN A 109 5.00 -3.72 13.61
C GLN A 109 6.28 -2.90 13.79
N ARG A 110 6.33 -1.65 13.32
CA ARG A 110 7.50 -0.78 13.53
C ARG A 110 7.85 -0.62 15.01
N TYR A 111 6.86 -0.50 15.88
CA TYR A 111 7.11 -0.40 17.32
C TYR A 111 7.71 -1.68 17.90
N GLN A 112 7.22 -2.85 17.46
CA GLN A 112 7.80 -4.14 17.82
C GLN A 112 9.23 -4.28 17.31
N ASP A 113 9.47 -3.98 16.03
CA ASP A 113 10.81 -4.02 15.44
C ASP A 113 11.79 -3.11 16.21
N ILE A 114 11.38 -1.90 16.57
CA ILE A 114 12.20 -0.97 17.37
C ILE A 114 12.47 -1.54 18.77
N LYS A 115 11.49 -2.20 19.39
CA LYS A 115 11.63 -2.80 20.72
C LYS A 115 12.62 -3.98 20.68
N GLU A 116 12.52 -4.84 19.68
CA GLU A 116 13.43 -5.96 19.46
C GLU A 116 14.86 -5.46 19.22
N LEU A 117 15.04 -4.47 18.34
CA LEU A 117 16.34 -3.83 18.14
C LEU A 117 16.89 -3.22 19.43
N ARG A 118 16.05 -2.60 20.27
CA ARG A 118 16.50 -2.07 21.57
C ARG A 118 16.90 -3.15 22.57
N GLU A 119 16.30 -4.34 22.51
CA GLU A 119 16.67 -5.47 23.38
C GLU A 119 17.96 -6.15 22.91
N GLU A 120 18.24 -6.16 21.61
CA GLU A 120 19.50 -6.69 21.05
C GLU A 120 20.71 -5.77 21.25
N PHE A 121 20.48 -4.45 21.36
CA PHE A 121 21.57 -3.47 21.49
C PHE A 121 22.02 -3.29 22.95
N ASP A 122 23.34 -3.26 23.15
CA ASP A 122 23.96 -2.94 24.45
C ASP A 122 23.67 -1.46 24.81
N PRO A 123 22.96 -1.18 25.92
CA PRO A 123 22.60 0.19 26.30
C PRO A 123 23.82 1.07 26.62
N GLU A 124 25.00 0.49 26.89
CA GLU A 124 26.24 1.27 27.07
C GLU A 124 26.75 1.92 25.78
N LEU A 125 26.32 1.40 24.62
CA LEU A 125 26.68 1.89 23.29
C LEU A 125 25.76 3.00 22.78
N LEU A 126 24.75 3.38 23.55
CA LEU A 126 23.86 4.48 23.23
C LEU A 126 24.33 5.78 23.88
N ASP A 127 24.16 6.90 23.18
CA ASP A 127 24.43 8.25 23.70
C ASP A 127 23.27 8.79 24.57
N GLU A 128 23.36 10.06 24.98
CA GLU A 128 22.34 10.74 25.78
C GLU A 128 20.99 10.90 25.06
N GLU A 129 20.97 10.83 23.72
CA GLU A 129 19.77 10.84 22.88
C GLU A 129 19.28 9.42 22.53
N SER A 130 19.87 8.38 23.13
CA SER A 130 19.60 6.97 22.83
C SER A 130 19.87 6.57 21.37
N LEU A 131 20.82 7.26 20.73
CA LEU A 131 21.34 6.94 19.41
C LEU A 131 22.65 6.16 19.54
N PHE A 132 22.94 5.33 18.54
CA PHE A 132 24.17 4.53 18.52
C PHE A 132 25.40 5.44 18.41
N ASP A 133 26.30 5.35 19.39
CA ASP A 133 27.55 6.11 19.46
C ASP A 133 28.72 5.26 18.91
N PRO A 134 29.21 5.57 17.69
CA PRO A 134 30.30 4.81 17.08
C PRO A 134 31.62 4.92 17.85
N ASP A 135 31.83 6.01 18.58
CA ASP A 135 33.06 6.26 19.31
C ASP A 135 33.09 5.45 20.61
N ARG A 136 31.96 5.38 21.33
CA ARG A 136 31.80 4.45 22.46
C ARG A 136 31.99 3.00 22.03
N TYR A 137 31.39 2.58 20.92
CA TYR A 137 31.58 1.22 20.39
C TYR A 137 33.06 0.92 20.08
N ARG A 138 33.74 1.83 19.38
CA ARG A 138 35.18 1.70 19.11
C ARG A 138 35.99 1.60 20.40
N GLN A 139 35.68 2.42 21.39
CA GLN A 139 36.38 2.43 22.67
C GLN A 139 36.19 1.11 23.43
N GLN A 140 34.97 0.57 23.47
CA GLN A 140 34.68 -0.74 24.08
C GLN A 140 35.48 -1.86 23.39
N GLN A 141 35.53 -1.87 22.06
CA GLN A 141 36.33 -2.83 21.29
C GLN A 141 37.84 -2.71 21.57
N HIS A 142 38.35 -1.49 21.75
CA HIS A 142 39.75 -1.27 22.15
C HIS A 142 40.04 -1.80 23.55
N GLN A 143 39.12 -1.62 24.51
CA GLN A 143 39.26 -2.15 25.87
C GLN A 143 39.28 -3.69 25.89
N LEU A 144 38.36 -4.33 25.17
CA LEU A 144 38.31 -5.79 25.06
C LEU A 144 39.62 -6.35 24.46
N ARG A 145 40.13 -5.71 23.40
CA ARG A 145 41.41 -6.10 22.80
C ARG A 145 42.58 -5.92 23.76
N ALA A 146 42.59 -4.85 24.56
CA ALA A 146 43.63 -4.63 25.56
C ALA A 146 43.60 -5.71 26.66
N GLN A 147 42.41 -6.10 27.13
CA GLN A 147 42.24 -7.19 28.09
C GLN A 147 42.71 -8.54 27.53
N GLU A 148 42.35 -8.86 26.29
CA GLU A 148 42.78 -10.11 25.64
C GLU A 148 44.31 -10.19 25.50
N ILE A 149 44.97 -9.08 25.17
CA ILE A 149 46.44 -9.00 25.11
C ILE A 149 47.05 -9.23 26.49
N GLU A 150 46.47 -8.63 27.53
CA GLU A 150 46.95 -8.78 28.91
C GLU A 150 46.78 -10.23 29.41
N GLU A 151 45.64 -10.87 29.15
CA GLU A 151 45.43 -12.28 29.46
C GLU A 151 46.44 -13.19 28.75
N ARG A 152 46.71 -12.93 27.46
CA ARG A 152 47.73 -13.65 26.70
C ARG A 152 49.12 -13.46 27.30
N ARG A 153 49.47 -12.24 27.76
CA ARG A 153 50.75 -11.99 28.46
C ARG A 153 50.84 -12.74 29.77
N ARG A 154 49.78 -12.71 30.58
CA ARG A 154 49.74 -13.45 31.86
C ARG A 154 49.93 -14.94 31.64
N LYS A 155 49.19 -15.51 30.69
CA LYS A 155 49.34 -16.93 30.33
C LYS A 155 50.75 -17.29 29.86
N GLN A 156 51.39 -16.43 29.07
CA GLN A 156 52.79 -16.64 28.67
C GLN A 156 53.75 -16.58 29.85
N GLU A 157 53.52 -15.68 30.81
CA GLU A 157 54.35 -15.56 32.00
C GLU A 157 54.15 -16.76 32.93
N ASP A 158 52.90 -17.20 33.13
CA ASP A 158 52.57 -18.41 33.88
C ASP A 158 53.21 -19.65 33.23
N ASP A 159 53.14 -19.77 31.89
CA ASP A 159 53.79 -20.85 31.15
C ASP A 159 55.32 -20.82 31.30
N ARG A 160 55.94 -19.63 31.36
CA ARG A 160 57.38 -19.47 31.61
C ARG A 160 57.75 -19.89 33.02
N GLN A 161 56.98 -19.44 34.02
CA GLN A 161 57.20 -19.80 35.42
C GLN A 161 57.03 -21.30 35.64
N ALA A 162 56.01 -21.92 35.03
CA ALA A 162 55.81 -23.36 35.08
C ALA A 162 56.99 -24.14 34.50
N ARG A 163 57.54 -23.71 33.34
CA ARG A 163 58.75 -24.33 32.76
C ARG A 163 59.98 -24.15 33.64
N GLN A 164 60.15 -22.97 34.25
CA GLN A 164 61.26 -22.73 35.17
C GLN A 164 61.16 -23.60 36.42
N ALA A 165 59.96 -23.77 36.97
CA ALA A 165 59.71 -24.66 38.10
C ALA A 165 59.97 -26.13 37.74
N GLN A 166 59.57 -26.57 36.54
CA GLN A 166 59.90 -27.92 36.03
C GLN A 166 61.42 -28.13 35.90
N LEU A 167 62.15 -27.17 35.33
CA LEU A 167 63.61 -27.26 35.22
C LEU A 167 64.28 -27.33 36.60
N LEU A 168 63.83 -26.51 37.56
CA LEU A 168 64.34 -26.56 38.92
C LEU A 168 64.04 -27.91 39.58
N ASP A 169 62.83 -28.47 39.42
CA ASP A 169 62.49 -29.80 39.93
C ASP A 169 63.37 -30.90 39.30
N GLU A 170 63.65 -30.83 37.99
CA GLU A 170 64.60 -31.73 37.33
C GLU A 170 66.00 -31.66 37.96
N PHE A 171 66.53 -30.45 38.25
CA PHE A 171 67.83 -30.29 38.91
C PHE A 171 67.87 -30.89 40.32
N HIS A 172 66.80 -30.77 41.10
CA HIS A 172 66.74 -31.33 42.46
C HIS A 172 66.52 -32.85 42.49
N ASN A 173 66.04 -33.44 41.38
CA ASN A 173 65.81 -34.87 41.24
C ASN A 173 66.94 -35.62 40.48
N VAL A 174 68.02 -34.93 40.09
CA VAL A 174 69.24 -35.61 39.61
C VAL A 174 69.85 -36.36 40.79
N GLN A 175 69.98 -37.69 40.68
CA GLN A 175 70.71 -38.51 41.65
C GLN A 175 72.09 -37.89 41.88
N ASP A 176 72.45 -37.63 43.14
CA ASP A 176 73.76 -37.13 43.56
C ASP A 176 74.87 -37.90 42.82
N MET A 177 75.37 -37.33 41.73
CA MET A 177 76.55 -37.86 41.06
C MET A 177 77.72 -37.53 41.96
N ASN A 178 78.25 -38.57 42.61
CA ASN A 178 79.43 -38.46 43.45
C ASN A 178 80.61 -37.94 42.60
N ILE A 179 80.97 -36.69 42.82
CA ILE A 179 81.99 -35.94 42.07
C ILE A 179 83.37 -36.62 42.23
N ASP A 180 83.57 -37.42 43.28
CA ASP A 180 84.81 -38.17 43.51
C ASP A 180 85.06 -39.25 42.44
N ILE A 181 84.01 -39.79 41.80
CA ILE A 181 84.15 -40.82 40.75
C ILE A 181 84.68 -40.23 39.43
N LEU A 182 84.49 -38.92 39.21
CA LEU A 182 84.93 -38.24 37.97
C LEU A 182 86.43 -37.91 37.94
N PHE A 183 87.10 -37.89 39.10
CA PHE A 183 88.52 -37.49 39.19
C PHE A 183 89.49 -38.64 39.52
N GLU A 184 89.00 -39.84 39.84
CA GLU A 184 89.86 -41.01 40.11
C GLU A 184 90.49 -41.64 38.85
N THR A 185 89.97 -41.33 37.65
CA THR A 185 90.43 -41.99 36.41
C THR A 185 91.71 -41.40 35.79
N ASP A 186 92.24 -40.28 36.29
CA ASP A 186 93.33 -39.54 35.64
C ASP A 186 94.73 -39.71 36.26
N GLN A 187 94.89 -40.45 37.37
CA GLN A 187 96.21 -40.63 38.00
C GLN A 187 97.16 -41.52 37.16
N GLN A 188 96.63 -42.37 36.29
CA GLN A 188 97.45 -43.23 35.41
C GLN A 188 97.90 -42.53 34.12
N GLU A 189 97.09 -41.64 33.54
CA GLU A 189 97.46 -40.91 32.31
C GLU A 189 98.51 -39.81 32.53
N ILE A 190 98.58 -39.20 33.71
CA ILE A 190 99.57 -38.15 34.00
C ILE A 190 101.00 -38.74 34.17
N SER A 191 101.13 -40.00 34.63
CA SER A 191 102.43 -40.64 34.82
C SER A 191 103.16 -40.94 33.50
N ASP A 192 102.43 -41.24 32.43
CA ASP A 192 103.02 -41.55 31.13
C ASP A 192 103.57 -40.30 30.43
N TYR A 193 103.08 -39.10 30.77
CA TYR A 193 103.53 -37.84 30.19
C TYR A 193 104.85 -37.31 30.78
N ILE A 194 105.32 -37.83 31.92
CA ILE A 194 106.53 -37.34 32.61
C ILE A 194 107.76 -38.22 32.29
N ARG A 195 107.60 -39.37 31.62
CA ARG A 195 108.69 -40.34 31.38
C ARG A 195 109.23 -40.42 29.94
N THR A 196 108.87 -39.49 29.06
CA THR A 196 109.42 -39.37 27.69
C THR A 196 110.26 -38.11 27.56
#